data_AF-A0A835WZD3-F1
#
_entry.id   AF-A0A835WZD3-F1
#
_cell.length_a   1.000
_cell.length_b   1.000
_cell.length_c   1.000
_cell.angle_alpha   90.00
_cell.angle_beta   90.00
_cell.angle_gamma   90.00
#
_symmetry.space_group_name_H-M   'P 1'
#
loop_
_entity.id
_entity.type
_entity.pdbx_description
1 polymer ?
#
loop_
_entity_poly.entity_id
_entity_poly.type
_entity_poly.pdbx_seq_one_letter_code
_entity_poly.pdbx_strand_id
1 'polypeptide(L)'
;MLVSDLMCSKGYMQQIGRHGIAGSKDSILSRAAFEITVPTIAKAAVSGEVEQLRGVTENVIVGSQIPIGSGTVDLYMQVSKKK
;
A
#
# COMPACT_ATOMS: atom_id res chain seq x y z
N MET A 1 3.41 3.26 -21.84
CA MET A 1 2.33 4.21 -21.49
C MET A 1 1.97 4.19 -19.99
N LEU A 2 2.18 3.11 -19.23
CA LEU A 2 1.86 3.07 -17.78
C LEU A 2 2.50 4.17 -16.91
N VAL A 3 3.77 4.49 -17.12
CA VAL A 3 4.47 5.51 -16.31
C VAL A 3 3.89 6.90 -16.57
N SER A 4 3.65 7.25 -17.84
CA SER A 4 3.05 8.53 -18.22
C SER A 4 1.62 8.67 -17.67
N ASP A 5 0.83 7.59 -17.73
CA ASP A 5 -0.54 7.59 -17.21
C ASP A 5 -0.56 7.79 -15.69
N LEU A 6 0.33 7.08 -14.98
CA LEU A 6 0.51 7.22 -13.53
C LEU A 6 0.89 8.66 -13.15
N MET A 7 1.86 9.26 -13.86
CA MET A 7 2.32 10.62 -13.61
C MET A 7 1.27 11.69 -13.91
N CYS A 8 0.33 11.44 -14.83
CA CYS A 8 -0.67 12.42 -15.26
C CYS A 8 -2.10 12.12 -14.77
N SER A 9 -2.30 11.08 -13.96
CA SER A 9 -3.63 10.61 -13.52
C SER A 9 -4.47 11.65 -12.78
N LYS A 10 -3.85 12.63 -12.12
CA LYS A 10 -4.54 13.72 -11.39
C LYS A 10 -4.84 14.96 -12.25
N GLY A 11 -4.62 14.89 -13.57
CA GLY A 11 -4.85 16.01 -14.50
C GLY A 11 -3.69 17.01 -14.60
N TYR A 12 -2.57 16.75 -13.92
CA TYR A 12 -1.31 17.47 -14.07
C TYR A 12 -0.14 16.51 -13.85
N MET A 13 1.06 16.87 -14.33
CA MET A 13 2.24 16.02 -14.22
C MET A 13 2.77 16.00 -12.79
N GLN A 14 2.82 14.81 -12.18
CA GLN A 14 3.36 14.59 -10.85
C GLN A 14 4.77 13.98 -10.91
N GLN A 15 5.64 14.41 -10.01
CA GLN A 15 6.93 13.74 -9.80
C GLN A 15 6.75 12.38 -9.10
N ILE A 16 7.70 11.47 -9.28
CA ILE A 16 7.65 10.12 -8.67
C ILE A 16 8.02 10.16 -7.17
N GLY A 17 8.91 11.06 -6.76
CA GLY A 17 9.47 11.12 -5.41
C GLY A 17 8.48 11.59 -4.31
N ARG A 18 9.01 11.88 -3.12
CA ARG A 18 8.19 12.15 -1.92
C ARG A 18 7.21 13.31 -2.03
N HIS A 19 7.51 14.36 -2.80
CA HIS A 19 6.55 15.47 -2.98
C HIS A 19 5.52 15.21 -4.09
N GLY A 20 5.48 13.99 -4.65
CA GLY A 20 4.52 13.59 -5.66
C GLY A 20 3.89 12.25 -5.34
N ILE A 21 4.06 11.27 -6.21
CA ILE A 21 3.32 10.00 -6.16
C ILE A 21 3.66 9.20 -4.89
N ALA A 22 4.94 9.08 -4.54
CA ALA A 22 5.35 8.28 -3.38
C ALA A 22 4.82 8.84 -2.04
N GLY A 23 4.83 10.16 -1.84
CA GLY A 23 4.34 10.76 -0.59
C GLY A 23 2.84 11.02 -0.54
N SER A 24 2.12 10.79 -1.64
CA SER A 24 0.66 10.87 -1.69
C SER A 24 -0.03 9.49 -1.67
N LYS A 25 0.72 8.42 -1.38
CA LYS A 25 0.14 7.11 -1.10
C LYS A 25 -0.71 7.15 0.17
N ASP A 26 -1.81 6.41 0.17
CA ASP A 26 -2.73 6.37 1.32
C ASP A 26 -2.09 5.68 2.54
N SER A 27 -1.39 4.56 2.33
CA SER A 27 -0.74 3.82 3.41
C SER A 27 0.37 4.65 4.07
N ILE A 28 0.31 4.70 5.41
CA ILE A 28 1.28 5.39 6.26
C ILE A 28 2.64 4.71 6.13
N LEU A 29 2.65 3.37 6.21
CA LEU A 29 3.86 2.57 6.10
C LEU A 29 4.47 2.69 4.70
N SER A 30 3.64 2.70 3.66
CA SER A 30 4.07 2.96 2.28
C SER A 30 4.75 4.32 2.10
N ARG A 31 4.22 5.39 2.72
CA ARG A 31 4.85 6.72 2.70
C ARG A 31 6.13 6.76 3.52
N ALA A 32 6.11 6.18 4.72
CA ALA A 32 7.26 6.16 5.63
C ALA A 32 8.44 5.33 5.10
N ALA A 33 8.17 4.33 4.27
CA ALA A 33 9.19 3.51 3.61
C ALA A 33 10.01 4.26 2.56
N PHE A 34 9.65 5.50 2.20
CA PHE A 34 10.35 6.27 1.17
C PHE A 34 10.77 7.67 1.65
N GLU A 35 12.09 7.89 1.74
CA GLU A 35 12.78 9.15 2.06
C GLU A 35 12.53 9.79 3.44
N ILE A 36 11.33 9.68 4.03
CA ILE A 36 10.98 10.31 5.32
C ILE A 36 10.21 9.33 6.21
N THR A 37 10.93 8.61 7.07
CA THR A 37 10.33 7.56 7.93
C THR A 37 9.78 8.10 9.24
N VAL A 38 10.66 8.56 10.14
CA VAL A 38 10.28 8.94 11.52
C VAL A 38 9.26 10.09 11.57
N PRO A 39 9.44 11.21 10.83
CA PRO A 39 8.45 12.29 10.84
C PRO A 39 7.07 11.88 10.34
N THR A 40 7.02 10.98 9.35
CA THR A 40 5.75 10.48 8.79
C THR A 40 4.98 9.66 9.81
N ILE A 41 5.66 8.74 10.51
CA ILE A 41 5.06 7.93 11.56
C ILE A 41 4.62 8.80 12.74
N ALA A 42 5.46 9.74 13.18
CA ALA A 42 5.13 10.65 14.27
C ALA A 42 3.89 11.49 13.96
N LYS A 43 3.80 12.04 12.74
CA LYS A 43 2.63 12.80 12.30
C LYS A 43 1.36 11.94 12.25
N ALA A 44 1.47 10.74 11.68
CA ALA A 44 0.35 9.79 11.60
C ALA A 44 -0.17 9.37 12.99
N ALA A 45 0.73 9.20 13.96
CA ALA A 45 0.36 8.89 15.34
C ALA A 45 -0.42 10.04 16.00
N VAL A 46 -0.02 11.30 15.75
CA VAL A 46 -0.72 12.49 16.27
C VAL A 46 -2.08 12.69 15.60
N SER A 47 -2.20 12.43 14.30
CA SER A 47 -3.46 12.53 13.56
C SER A 47 -4.40 11.34 13.80
N GLY A 48 -3.94 10.26 14.44
CA GLY A 48 -4.71 9.05 14.65
C GLY A 48 -5.00 8.27 13.36
N GLU A 49 -4.12 8.37 12.37
CA GLU A 49 -4.26 7.63 11.11
C GLU A 49 -4.13 6.11 11.35
N VAL A 50 -4.97 5.33 10.66
CA VAL A 50 -5.01 3.87 10.78
C VAL A 50 -4.56 3.21 9.48
N GLU A 51 -3.59 2.31 9.59
CA GLU A 51 -3.10 1.51 8.46
C GLU A 51 -4.08 0.37 8.12
N GLN A 52 -4.39 0.22 6.83
CA GLN A 52 -5.38 -0.73 6.33
C GLN A 52 -4.75 -1.96 5.67
N LEU A 53 -3.41 -1.98 5.48
CA LEU A 53 -2.67 -3.15 4.97
C LEU A 53 -3.19 -3.66 3.61
N ARG A 54 -3.53 -2.74 2.69
CA ARG A 54 -4.11 -3.11 1.38
C ARG A 54 -3.09 -3.19 0.24
N GLY A 55 -1.93 -2.57 0.42
CA GLY A 55 -0.87 -2.48 -0.57
C GLY A 55 0.27 -3.44 -0.31
N VAL A 56 1.21 -3.47 -1.26
CA VAL A 56 2.33 -4.41 -1.24
C VAL A 56 3.34 -4.07 -0.14
N THR A 57 3.74 -2.80 -0.04
CA THR A 57 4.83 -2.37 0.84
C THR A 57 4.51 -2.65 2.31
N GLU A 58 3.31 -2.28 2.74
CA GLU A 58 2.89 -2.46 4.11
C GLU A 58 2.70 -3.94 4.49
N ASN A 59 2.17 -4.79 3.59
CA ASN A 59 2.09 -6.23 3.83
C ASN A 59 3.46 -6.91 3.92
N VAL A 60 4.44 -6.45 3.13
CA VAL A 60 5.83 -6.91 3.23
C VAL A 60 6.41 -6.56 4.60
N ILE A 61 6.19 -5.33 5.10
CA ILE A 61 6.72 -4.87 6.39
C ILE A 61 6.16 -5.69 7.55
N VAL A 62 4.86 -6.00 7.54
CA VAL A 62 4.22 -6.76 8.64
C VAL A 62 4.33 -8.27 8.48
N GLY A 63 4.88 -8.76 7.36
CA GLY A 63 4.99 -10.20 7.09
C GLY A 63 3.66 -10.89 6.77
N SER A 64 2.68 -10.15 6.25
CA SER A 64 1.38 -10.69 5.82
C SER A 64 1.39 -11.10 4.35
N GLN A 65 0.34 -11.80 3.91
CA GLN A 65 0.19 -12.20 2.50
C GLN A 65 0.07 -10.94 1.62
N ILE A 66 0.88 -10.87 0.56
CA ILE A 66 0.90 -9.73 -0.34
C ILE A 66 -0.27 -9.88 -1.34
N PRO A 67 -1.13 -8.88 -1.55
CA PRO A 67 -2.33 -8.98 -2.40
C PRO A 67 -2.02 -8.87 -3.90
N ILE A 68 -1.03 -9.62 -4.38
CA ILE A 68 -0.65 -9.74 -5.79
C ILE A 68 -0.21 -11.17 -6.10
N GLY A 69 -0.39 -11.61 -7.34
CA GLY A 69 0.04 -12.94 -7.78
C GLY A 69 -0.76 -14.03 -7.07
N SER A 70 -0.06 -14.94 -6.37
CA SER A 70 -0.71 -16.02 -5.61
C SER A 70 -1.51 -15.53 -4.41
N GLY A 71 -1.24 -14.32 -3.92
CA GLY A 71 -2.02 -13.71 -2.83
C GLY A 71 -3.34 -13.08 -3.26
N THR A 72 -3.71 -13.16 -4.54
CA THR A 72 -4.99 -12.66 -5.05
C THR A 72 -6.10 -13.71 -5.01
N VAL A 73 -5.77 -14.98 -4.71
CA VAL A 73 -6.73 -16.08 -4.68
C VAL A 73 -6.85 -16.67 -3.27
N ASP A 74 -8.09 -16.92 -2.87
CA ASP A 74 -8.42 -17.63 -1.64
C ASP A 74 -8.87 -19.06 -1.96
N LEU A 75 -8.37 -20.02 -1.18
CA LEU A 75 -8.76 -21.42 -1.31
C LEU A 75 -9.92 -21.74 -0.39
N TYR A 76 -11.02 -22.23 -0.96
CA TYR A 76 -12.18 -22.69 -0.21
C TYR A 76 -12.37 -24.19 -0.43
N MET A 77 -12.47 -24.95 0.67
CA MET A 77 -12.73 -26.40 0.63
C MET A 77 -14.06 -26.72 1.32
N GLN A 78 -14.98 -27.34 0.58
CA GLN A 78 -16.22 -27.88 1.15
C GLN A 78 -15.96 -29.31 1.62
N VAL A 79 -16.03 -29.54 2.93
CA VAL A 79 -15.89 -30.89 3.50
C VAL A 79 -17.23 -31.61 3.38
N SER A 80 -17.30 -32.64 2.54
CA SER A 80 -18.49 -33.50 2.44
C SER A 80 -18.72 -34.19 3.79
N LYS A 81 -19.90 -33.99 4.39
CA LYS A 81 -20.30 -34.74 5.59
C LYS A 81 -20.39 -36.22 5.22
N LYS A 82 -19.58 -37.07 5.87
CA LYS A 82 -19.74 -38.52 5.79
C LYS A 82 -21.18 -38.88 6.20
N LYS A 83 -21.87 -39.63 5.34
CA LYS A 83 -23.11 -40.33 5.67
C LYS A 83 -22.86 -41.40 6.72
#